data_AF-A0A942Q6U8-F1
#
_entry.id   AF-A0A942Q6U8-F1
#
_cell.length_a   1.000
_cell.length_b   1.000
_cell.length_c   1.000
_cell.angle_alpha   90.00
_cell.angle_beta   90.00
_cell.angle_gamma   90.00
#
_symmetry.space_group_name_H-M   'P 1'
#
loop_
_entity.id
_entity.type
_entity.pdbx_description
1 polymer ?
#
loop_
_entity_poly.entity_id
_entity_poly.type
_entity_poly.pdbx_seq_one_letter_code
_entity_poly.pdbx_strand_id
1 'polypeptide(L)'
;MKIRRVKTNNHKRAFVVTLSKGDFPMPYSKVDPAPSKDDPVVKVYADEDFGREAFTYILESGTEGSVHVDAVLEYNEDPAYMRDLLLYKLTIAAQECMKTSPLSQREITRRARTSPAQIQRLLDVKNRSKSVDKLVVLLGAMDCEVEVTVRPTQHGAKHPARAKSGSAARAAHT
;
A
#
# COMPACT_ATOMS: atom_id res chain seq x y z
N MET A 1 -2.42 5.90 7.55
CA MET A 1 -1.32 6.82 7.15
C MET A 1 -1.96 8.11 6.70
N LYS A 2 -1.50 9.31 7.09
CA LYS A 2 -2.25 10.55 6.83
C LYS A 2 -1.75 11.34 5.62
N ILE A 3 -2.70 11.87 4.84
CA ILE A 3 -2.50 12.81 3.75
C ILE A 3 -2.26 14.20 4.33
N ARG A 4 -1.08 14.75 4.05
CA ARG A 4 -0.71 16.10 4.48
C ARG A 4 -1.27 17.15 3.52
N ARG A 5 -1.27 16.84 2.23
CA ARG A 5 -1.74 17.73 1.17
C ARG A 5 -2.02 16.93 -0.08
N VAL A 6 -2.93 17.42 -0.91
CA VAL A 6 -3.18 16.90 -2.25
C VAL A 6 -3.27 18.08 -3.22
N LYS A 7 -2.77 17.90 -4.43
CA LYS A 7 -2.85 18.88 -5.52
C LYS A 7 -3.09 18.16 -6.84
N THR A 8 -3.65 18.88 -7.80
CA THR A 8 -3.71 18.42 -9.20
C THR A 8 -2.39 18.70 -9.92
N ASN A 9 -2.03 17.83 -10.86
CA ASN A 9 -0.99 18.05 -11.84
C ASN A 9 -1.58 17.73 -13.22
N ASN A 10 -2.24 18.72 -13.81
CA ASN A 10 -2.98 18.55 -15.06
C ASN A 10 -2.07 18.20 -16.25
N HIS A 11 -0.81 18.66 -16.25
CA HIS A 11 0.17 18.27 -17.27
C HIS A 11 0.44 16.76 -17.24
N LYS A 12 0.50 16.15 -16.04
CA LYS A 12 0.68 14.70 -15.87
C LYS A 12 -0.63 13.92 -15.76
N ARG A 13 -1.78 14.60 -15.83
CA ARG A 13 -3.13 14.03 -15.61
C ARG A 13 -3.20 13.16 -14.35
N ALA A 14 -2.71 13.69 -13.24
CA ALA A 14 -2.62 12.97 -11.97
C ALA A 14 -2.80 13.90 -10.77
N PHE A 15 -3.24 13.34 -9.65
CA PHE A 15 -3.10 13.96 -8.34
C PHE A 15 -1.69 13.73 -7.81
N VAL A 16 -1.18 14.71 -7.07
CA VAL A 16 0.05 14.59 -6.28
C VAL A 16 -0.36 14.56 -4.82
N VAL A 17 -0.22 13.40 -4.19
CA VAL A 17 -0.62 13.14 -2.81
C VAL A 17 0.63 13.21 -1.94
N THR A 18 0.72 14.25 -1.11
CA THR A 18 1.84 14.44 -0.18
C THR A 18 1.55 13.70 1.12
N LEU A 19 2.37 12.70 1.42
CA LEU A 19 2.38 11.93 2.67
C LEU A 19 3.61 12.31 3.51
N SER A 20 3.77 11.72 4.70
CA SER A 20 4.96 11.97 5.53
C SER A 20 6.28 11.53 4.88
N LYS A 21 6.21 10.52 4.03
CA LYS A 21 7.36 9.89 3.36
C LYS A 21 7.67 10.46 1.97
N GLY A 22 6.86 11.37 1.46
CA GLY A 22 7.07 12.00 0.14
C GLY A 22 5.79 12.23 -0.65
N ASP A 23 5.96 12.57 -1.93
CA ASP A 23 4.87 12.81 -2.88
C ASP A 23 4.61 11.55 -3.72
N PHE A 24 3.35 11.17 -3.81
CA PHE A 24 2.88 9.99 -4.53
C PHE A 24 1.92 10.41 -5.65
N PRO A 25 2.22 10.10 -6.92
CA PRO A 25 1.28 10.33 -8.00
C PRO A 25 0.09 9.36 -7.92
N MET A 26 -1.11 9.86 -8.20
CA MET A 26 -2.31 9.04 -8.43
C MET A 26 -2.95 9.48 -9.75
N PRO A 27 -2.81 8.69 -10.84
CA PRO A 27 -3.34 9.07 -12.15
C PRO A 27 -4.85 9.23 -12.15
N TYR A 28 -5.35 10.19 -12.94
CA TYR A 28 -6.78 10.41 -13.13
C TYR A 28 -7.50 9.19 -13.70
N SER A 29 -6.81 8.38 -14.52
CA SER A 29 -7.35 7.14 -15.07
C SER A 29 -7.47 5.99 -14.06
N LYS A 30 -7.06 6.19 -12.80
CA LYS A 30 -7.07 5.19 -11.74
C LYS A 30 -8.02 5.55 -10.59
N VAL A 31 -8.81 6.60 -10.77
CA VAL A 31 -9.81 7.05 -9.79
C VAL A 31 -11.19 7.05 -10.45
N ASP A 32 -12.23 7.04 -9.62
CA ASP A 32 -13.62 7.04 -10.04
C ASP A 32 -14.38 8.09 -9.22
N PRO A 33 -15.02 9.10 -9.85
CA PRO A 33 -15.08 9.38 -11.30
C PRO A 33 -13.74 9.83 -11.88
N ALA A 34 -13.37 9.36 -13.07
CA ALA A 34 -12.11 9.73 -13.71
C ALA A 34 -12.15 11.17 -14.30
N PRO A 35 -11.30 12.11 -13.87
CA PRO A 35 -11.27 13.45 -14.44
C PRO A 35 -10.91 13.47 -15.93
N SER A 36 -11.60 14.31 -16.69
CA SER A 36 -11.40 14.45 -18.14
C SER A 36 -11.14 15.91 -18.55
N LYS A 37 -11.04 16.17 -19.86
CA LYS A 37 -10.94 17.55 -20.36
C LYS A 37 -12.28 18.27 -20.31
N ASP A 38 -13.36 17.53 -20.54
CA ASP A 38 -14.73 18.04 -20.57
C ASP A 38 -15.37 18.06 -19.18
N ASP A 39 -14.75 17.38 -18.21
CA ASP A 39 -15.13 17.36 -16.81
C ASP A 39 -13.88 17.38 -15.90
N PRO A 40 -13.18 18.53 -15.80
CA PRO A 40 -11.94 18.67 -15.06
C PRO A 40 -12.18 18.75 -13.55
N VAL A 41 -11.13 18.51 -12.76
CA VAL A 41 -11.17 18.73 -11.30
C VAL A 41 -11.24 20.22 -10.98
N VAL A 42 -12.29 20.64 -10.28
CA VAL A 42 -12.46 22.02 -9.80
C VAL A 42 -12.08 22.18 -8.33
N LYS A 43 -12.17 21.12 -7.53
CA LYS A 43 -11.79 21.13 -6.11
C LYS A 43 -11.10 19.83 -5.74
N VAL A 44 -10.08 19.91 -4.89
CA VAL A 44 -9.44 18.72 -4.28
C VAL A 44 -8.87 19.07 -2.91
N TYR A 45 -9.07 18.19 -1.92
CA TYR A 45 -8.60 18.40 -0.55
C TYR A 45 -8.38 17.09 0.18
N ALA A 46 -7.51 17.13 1.20
CA ALA A 46 -7.38 16.02 2.14
C ALA A 46 -8.63 16.03 3.03
N ASP A 47 -9.33 14.89 3.08
CA ASP A 47 -10.66 14.82 3.66
C ASP A 47 -10.58 14.58 5.18
N GLU A 48 -11.14 15.50 5.96
CA GLU A 48 -11.12 15.41 7.43
C GLU A 48 -12.11 14.39 7.97
N ASP A 49 -13.19 14.10 7.25
CA ASP A 49 -14.20 13.12 7.64
C ASP A 49 -13.62 11.70 7.60
N PHE A 50 -12.63 11.46 6.73
CA PHE A 50 -11.84 10.24 6.68
C PHE A 50 -10.59 10.29 7.57
N GLY A 51 -10.51 11.22 8.54
CA GLY A 51 -9.34 11.35 9.41
C GLY A 51 -8.04 11.70 8.65
N ARG A 52 -8.19 12.29 7.46
CA ARG A 52 -7.12 12.55 6.47
C ARG A 52 -6.47 11.30 5.91
N GLU A 53 -7.16 10.16 5.92
CA GLU A 53 -6.72 8.93 5.26
C GLU A 53 -7.29 8.79 3.85
N ALA A 54 -8.13 9.73 3.41
CA ALA A 54 -8.55 9.88 2.02
C ALA A 54 -8.40 11.33 1.55
N PHE A 55 -8.37 11.52 0.23
CA PHE A 55 -8.62 12.82 -0.38
C PHE A 55 -9.90 12.76 -1.20
N THR A 56 -10.60 13.88 -1.25
CA THR A 56 -11.83 14.04 -2.01
C THR A 56 -11.63 15.10 -3.08
N TYR A 57 -12.21 14.88 -4.26
CA TYR A 57 -12.19 15.80 -5.38
C TYR A 57 -13.57 15.94 -5.99
N ILE A 58 -13.82 17.11 -6.57
CA ILE A 58 -15.08 17.45 -7.24
C ILE A 58 -14.74 17.85 -8.67
N LEU A 59 -15.49 17.31 -9.62
CA LEU A 59 -15.40 17.65 -11.04
C LEU A 59 -16.29 18.85 -11.39
N GLU A 60 -16.11 19.43 -12.57
CA GLU A 60 -16.91 20.58 -13.04
C GLU A 60 -18.41 20.26 -13.09
N SER A 61 -18.78 19.01 -13.40
CA SER A 61 -20.13 18.47 -13.33
C SER A 61 -20.75 18.46 -11.92
N GLY A 62 -19.93 18.70 -10.89
CA GLY A 62 -20.30 18.54 -9.49
C GLY A 62 -20.18 17.11 -8.97
N THR A 63 -19.81 16.15 -9.82
CA THR A 63 -19.59 14.76 -9.40
C THR A 63 -18.39 14.68 -8.45
N GLU A 64 -18.56 13.97 -7.35
CA GLU A 64 -17.55 13.82 -6.29
C GLU A 64 -16.89 12.44 -6.35
N GLY A 65 -15.59 12.39 -6.05
CA GLY A 65 -14.83 11.17 -5.86
C GLY A 65 -13.93 11.23 -4.64
N SER A 66 -13.73 10.09 -3.99
CA SER A 66 -12.84 9.95 -2.85
C SER A 66 -11.85 8.81 -3.06
N VAL A 67 -10.60 9.03 -2.68
CA VAL A 67 -9.51 8.06 -2.85
C VAL A 67 -8.79 7.88 -1.53
N HIS A 68 -8.87 6.67 -1.00
CA HIS A 68 -8.15 6.29 0.22
C HIS A 68 -6.63 6.21 -0.03
N VAL A 69 -5.84 6.52 0.99
CA VAL A 69 -4.38 6.50 0.95
C VAL A 69 -3.85 5.12 0.57
N ASP A 70 -4.54 4.06 0.95
CA ASP A 70 -4.15 2.69 0.62
C ASP A 70 -4.13 2.47 -0.90
N ALA A 71 -5.13 2.98 -1.64
CA ALA A 71 -5.14 2.88 -3.11
C ALA A 71 -3.96 3.65 -3.74
N VAL A 72 -3.56 4.77 -3.14
CA VAL A 72 -2.38 5.54 -3.58
C VAL A 72 -1.10 4.75 -3.32
N LEU A 73 -0.96 4.15 -2.14
CA LEU A 73 0.21 3.34 -1.77
C LEU A 73 0.30 2.06 -2.60
N GLU A 74 -0.84 1.44 -2.89
CA GLU A 74 -0.96 0.27 -3.74
C GLU A 74 -0.51 0.57 -5.16
N TYR A 75 -1.05 1.63 -5.77
CA TYR A 75 -0.67 2.03 -7.12
C TYR A 75 0.83 2.31 -7.26
N ASN A 76 1.43 2.92 -6.24
CA ASN A 76 2.85 3.26 -6.21
C ASN A 76 3.75 2.13 -5.69
N GLU A 77 3.19 0.93 -5.46
CA GLU A 77 3.91 -0.25 -4.97
C GLU A 77 4.77 0.05 -3.74
N ASP A 78 4.25 0.86 -2.81
CA ASP A 78 5.01 1.27 -1.63
C ASP A 78 5.49 0.03 -0.84
N PRO A 79 6.81 -0.16 -0.63
CA PRO A 79 7.33 -1.42 -0.10
C PRO A 79 6.76 -1.80 1.28
N ALA A 80 6.55 -0.82 2.15
CA ALA A 80 6.00 -1.08 3.49
C ALA A 80 4.53 -1.48 3.41
N TYR A 81 3.73 -0.78 2.60
CA TYR A 81 2.33 -1.15 2.37
C TYR A 81 2.19 -2.50 1.67
N MET A 82 3.00 -2.79 0.65
CA MET A 82 3.01 -4.09 -0.04
C MET A 82 3.34 -5.26 0.89
N ARG A 83 4.33 -5.07 1.77
CA ARG A 83 4.65 -6.05 2.81
C ARG A 83 3.46 -6.24 3.77
N ASP A 84 2.86 -5.15 4.23
CA ASP A 84 1.71 -5.21 5.14
C ASP A 84 0.49 -5.89 4.49
N LEU A 85 0.26 -5.65 3.20
CA LEU A 85 -0.79 -6.29 2.41
C LEU A 85 -0.53 -7.80 2.24
N LEU A 86 0.72 -8.20 1.99
CA LEU A 86 1.11 -9.61 1.96
C LEU A 86 0.89 -10.26 3.33
N LEU A 87 1.31 -9.61 4.42
CA LEU A 87 1.09 -10.08 5.78
C LEU A 87 -0.40 -10.25 6.08
N TYR A 88 -1.23 -9.29 5.68
CA TYR A 88 -2.68 -9.38 5.81
C TYR A 88 -3.22 -10.62 5.08
N LYS A 89 -2.91 -10.78 3.79
CA LYS A 89 -3.37 -11.91 2.96
C LYS A 89 -2.96 -13.27 3.56
N LEU A 90 -1.69 -13.41 3.97
CA LEU A 90 -1.20 -14.63 4.62
C LEU A 90 -1.87 -14.90 5.96
N THR A 91 -2.23 -13.85 6.72
CA THR A 91 -2.95 -14.01 7.98
C THR A 91 -4.35 -14.56 7.76
N ILE A 92 -5.07 -14.03 6.77
CA ILE A 92 -6.42 -14.51 6.42
C ILE A 92 -6.34 -15.97 5.99
N ALA A 93 -5.41 -16.32 5.09
CA ALA A 93 -5.20 -17.70 4.68
C ALA A 93 -4.85 -18.62 5.86
N ALA A 94 -4.00 -18.16 6.79
CA ALA A 94 -3.66 -18.94 7.99
C ALA A 94 -4.86 -19.12 8.93
N GLN A 95 -5.73 -18.11 9.07
CA GLN A 95 -6.97 -18.24 9.84
C GLN A 95 -7.93 -19.24 9.19
N GLU A 96 -8.02 -19.25 7.86
CA GLU A 96 -8.83 -20.21 7.12
C GLU A 96 -8.29 -21.63 7.26
N CYS A 97 -6.98 -21.85 7.01
CA CYS A 97 -6.31 -23.13 7.26
C CYS A 97 -6.55 -23.60 8.71
N MET A 98 -6.47 -22.71 9.71
CA MET A 98 -6.70 -23.08 11.11
C MET A 98 -8.15 -23.55 11.38
N LYS A 99 -9.15 -22.98 10.68
CA LYS A 99 -10.56 -23.37 10.83
C LYS A 99 -10.86 -24.72 10.17
N THR A 100 -10.18 -25.04 9.09
CA THR A 100 -10.44 -26.23 8.26
C THR A 100 -9.48 -27.38 8.54
N SER A 101 -8.37 -27.14 9.23
CA SER A 101 -7.36 -28.16 9.52
C SER A 101 -7.96 -29.31 10.35
N PRO A 102 -7.69 -30.58 9.96
CA PRO A 102 -8.07 -31.74 10.77
C PRO A 102 -7.15 -31.91 12.00
N LEU A 103 -6.09 -31.12 12.10
CA LEU A 103 -5.11 -31.23 13.18
C LEU A 103 -5.61 -30.57 14.46
N SER A 104 -5.32 -31.21 15.60
CA SER A 104 -5.57 -30.57 16.90
C SER A 104 -4.65 -29.37 17.10
N GLN A 105 -5.10 -28.38 17.88
CA GLN A 105 -4.30 -27.21 18.23
C GLN A 105 -2.94 -27.58 18.86
N ARG A 106 -2.89 -28.66 19.66
CA ARG A 106 -1.64 -29.18 20.26
C ARG A 106 -0.67 -29.68 19.20
N GLU A 107 -1.18 -30.38 18.19
CA GLU A 107 -0.36 -30.90 17.10
C GLU A 107 0.21 -29.77 16.24
N ILE A 108 -0.61 -28.77 15.90
CA ILE A 108 -0.16 -27.57 15.18
C ILE A 108 0.93 -26.83 15.97
N THR A 109 0.73 -26.67 17.29
CA THR A 109 1.71 -26.05 18.20
C THR A 109 3.05 -26.79 18.19
N ARG A 110 3.01 -28.12 18.27
CA ARG A 110 4.19 -28.99 18.23
C ARG A 110 4.93 -28.88 16.90
N ARG A 111 4.21 -28.93 15.77
CA ARG A 111 4.77 -28.84 14.41
C ARG A 111 5.40 -27.48 14.14
N ALA A 112 4.70 -26.39 14.49
CA ALA A 112 5.16 -25.03 14.31
C ALA A 112 6.27 -24.62 15.32
N ARG A 113 6.61 -25.49 16.28
CA ARG A 113 7.62 -25.25 17.34
C ARG A 113 7.43 -23.90 18.04
N THR A 114 6.18 -23.60 18.39
CA THR A 114 5.80 -22.32 19.01
C THR A 114 4.79 -22.57 20.12
N SER A 115 4.29 -21.53 20.78
CA SER A 115 3.26 -21.66 21.82
C SER A 115 1.85 -21.30 21.29
N PRO A 116 0.76 -21.77 21.93
CA PRO A 116 -0.59 -21.41 21.52
C PRO A 116 -0.84 -19.89 21.53
N ALA A 117 -0.27 -19.19 22.52
CA ALA A 117 -0.37 -17.73 22.60
C ALA A 117 0.34 -17.04 21.42
N GLN A 118 1.49 -17.55 20.99
CA GLN A 118 2.18 -17.02 19.82
C GLN A 118 1.41 -17.29 18.52
N ILE A 119 0.76 -18.45 18.39
CA ILE A 119 -0.13 -18.73 17.26
C ILE A 119 -1.26 -17.69 17.20
N GLN A 120 -1.92 -17.40 18.32
CA GLN A 120 -2.97 -16.38 18.35
C GLN A 120 -2.45 -14.99 17.96
N ARG A 121 -1.23 -14.62 18.39
CA ARG A 121 -0.58 -13.37 17.97
C ARG A 121 -0.24 -13.32 16.48
N LEU A 122 0.08 -14.47 15.87
CA LEU A 122 0.30 -14.58 14.43
C LEU A 122 -1.02 -14.46 13.65
N LEU A 123 -2.08 -15.07 14.17
CA LEU A 123 -3.42 -15.01 13.58
C LEU A 123 -4.13 -13.68 13.80
N ASP A 124 -3.68 -12.83 14.74
CA ASP A 124 -4.25 -11.51 14.93
C ASP A 124 -3.94 -10.57 13.76
N VAL A 125 -4.97 -10.23 12.97
CA VAL A 125 -4.90 -9.33 11.81
C VAL A 125 -4.42 -7.93 12.19
N LYS A 126 -4.69 -7.46 13.41
CA LYS A 126 -4.26 -6.14 13.88
C LYS A 126 -2.76 -6.08 14.18
N ASN A 127 -2.15 -7.23 14.45
CA ASN A 127 -0.72 -7.32 14.68
C ASN A 127 0.08 -7.24 13.37
N ARG A 128 0.51 -6.02 13.00
CA ARG A 128 1.36 -5.79 11.82
C ARG A 128 2.86 -5.99 12.06
N SER A 129 3.27 -6.24 13.31
CA SER A 129 4.70 -6.43 13.66
C SER A 129 5.19 -7.87 13.45
N LYS A 130 4.28 -8.79 13.14
CA LYS A 130 4.60 -10.20 12.92
C LYS A 130 5.39 -10.43 11.64
N SER A 131 6.10 -11.55 11.62
CA SER A 131 6.99 -11.92 10.52
C SER A 131 6.28 -12.79 9.49
N VAL A 132 6.57 -12.52 8.20
CA VAL A 132 6.15 -13.37 7.06
C VAL A 132 6.66 -14.80 7.25
N ASP A 133 7.93 -14.97 7.64
CA ASP A 133 8.54 -16.27 7.92
C ASP A 133 7.70 -17.10 8.90
N LYS A 134 7.24 -16.46 9.99
CA LYS A 134 6.44 -17.15 11.01
C LYS A 134 5.06 -17.57 10.52
N LEU A 135 4.46 -16.82 9.60
CA LEU A 135 3.20 -17.22 8.96
C LEU A 135 3.42 -18.39 8.00
N VAL A 136 4.51 -18.40 7.23
CA VAL A 136 4.85 -19.51 6.33
C VAL A 136 5.11 -20.79 7.12
N VAL A 137 5.87 -20.71 8.23
CA VAL A 137 6.09 -21.86 9.13
C VAL A 137 4.78 -22.37 9.73
N LEU A 138 3.86 -21.47 10.13
CA LEU A 138 2.56 -21.86 10.68
C LEU A 138 1.69 -22.54 9.62
N LEU A 139 1.64 -22.01 8.40
CA LEU A 139 0.90 -22.60 7.28
C LEU A 139 1.43 -24.01 6.94
N GLY A 140 2.75 -24.18 6.84
CA GLY A 140 3.35 -25.48 6.61
C GLY A 140 3.08 -26.49 7.76
N ALA A 141 3.00 -26.01 9.01
CA ALA A 141 2.62 -26.86 10.14
C ALA A 141 1.16 -27.35 10.09
N MET A 142 0.31 -26.70 9.30
CA MET A 142 -1.08 -27.09 9.05
C MET A 142 -1.25 -27.88 7.73
N ASP A 143 -0.14 -28.34 7.15
CA ASP A 143 -0.08 -29.05 5.87
C ASP A 143 -0.57 -28.20 4.67
N CYS A 144 -0.50 -26.86 4.78
CA CYS A 144 -0.78 -25.95 3.67
C CYS A 144 0.49 -25.74 2.82
N GLU A 145 0.40 -25.94 1.51
CA GLU A 145 1.46 -25.61 0.54
C GLU A 145 1.49 -24.10 0.27
N VAL A 146 2.68 -23.50 0.29
CA VAL A 146 2.85 -22.05 0.09
C VAL A 146 3.77 -21.81 -1.10
N GLU A 147 3.22 -21.28 -2.18
CA GLU A 147 3.97 -20.87 -3.37
C GLU A 147 4.19 -19.36 -3.39
N VAL A 148 5.41 -18.92 -3.72
CA VAL A 148 5.76 -17.50 -3.87
C VAL A 148 6.21 -17.25 -5.30
N THR A 149 5.40 -16.51 -6.07
CA THR A 149 5.77 -16.08 -7.42
C THR A 149 6.31 -14.66 -7.41
N VAL A 150 7.51 -14.46 -7.96
CA VAL A 150 8.10 -13.13 -8.19
C VAL A 150 7.90 -12.75 -9.66
N ARG A 151 7.41 -11.54 -9.91
CA ARG A 151 7.19 -11.01 -11.26
C ARG A 151 7.86 -9.64 -11.40
N PRO A 152 8.41 -9.30 -12.57
CA PRO A 152 8.92 -7.96 -12.82
C PRO A 152 7.79 -6.94 -12.74
N THR A 153 8.04 -5.80 -12.08
CA THR A 153 7.06 -4.72 -11.98
C THR A 153 7.08 -3.87 -13.25
N GLN A 154 5.90 -3.44 -13.70
CA GLN A 154 5.77 -2.64 -14.92
C GLN A 154 6.16 -1.15 -14.71
N HIS A 155 6.53 -0.75 -13.48
CA HIS A 155 6.79 0.64 -13.10
C HIS A 155 8.24 1.13 -13.28
N GLY A 156 9.22 0.23 -13.49
CA GLY A 156 10.64 0.59 -13.66
C GLY A 156 10.95 1.52 -14.85
N ALA A 157 10.01 1.75 -15.76
CA ALA A 157 10.19 2.59 -16.95
C ALA A 157 9.71 4.05 -16.81
N LYS A 158 9.03 4.45 -15.72
CA LYS A 158 8.33 5.76 -15.65
C LYS A 158 8.89 6.80 -14.68
N HIS A 159 9.96 6.51 -13.95
CA HIS A 159 10.69 7.51 -13.18
C HIS A 159 12.00 7.87 -13.90
N PRO A 160 12.07 8.98 -14.67
CA PRO A 160 13.37 9.53 -14.99
C PRO A 160 14.03 9.90 -13.66
N ALA A 161 15.22 9.34 -13.44
CA ALA A 161 16.10 9.68 -12.34
C ALA A 161 16.11 11.21 -12.19
N ARG A 162 15.82 11.68 -10.98
CA ARG A 162 15.90 13.09 -10.60
C ARG A 162 17.33 13.54 -10.88
N ALA A 163 17.54 14.20 -12.02
CA ALA A 163 18.83 14.75 -12.39
C ALA A 163 19.30 15.66 -11.25
N LYS A 164 20.47 15.36 -10.69
CA LYS A 164 21.12 16.20 -9.69
C LYS A 164 21.47 17.54 -10.34
N SER A 165 20.62 18.55 -10.18
CA SER A 165 21.01 19.94 -10.42
C SER A 165 21.70 20.48 -9.16
N GLY A 166 23.00 20.27 -9.06
CA GLY A 166 23.91 21.06 -8.22
C GLY A 166 25.03 21.56 -9.14
N SER A 167 24.93 22.77 -9.66
CA SER A 167 25.51 23.98 -9.07
C SER A 167 27.00 23.83 -8.77
N ALA A 168 27.82 24.17 -9.76
CA ALA A 168 29.21 24.56 -9.58
C ALA A 168 29.56 25.63 -10.62
N ALA A 169 29.10 26.86 -10.35
CA ALA A 169 29.63 28.07 -10.95
C ALA A 169 30.00 29.03 -9.83
N ARG A 170 31.31 29.07 -9.50
CA ARG A 170 32.10 30.25 -9.09
C ARG A 170 33.32 29.85 -8.25
N ALA A 171 34.49 30.10 -8.83
CA ALA A 171 35.69 30.70 -8.23
C ALA A 171 36.79 30.59 -9.29
N ALA A 172 37.70 31.53 -9.52
CA ALA A 172 37.89 32.93 -9.18
C ALA A 172 39.11 33.36 -10.04
N HIS A 173 39.27 34.66 -10.25
CA HIS A 173 40.45 35.28 -10.84
C HIS A 173 41.78 34.72 -10.30
N THR A 174 42.71 34.41 -11.19
CA THR A 174 44.06 35.02 -11.21
C THR A 174 44.68 34.82 -12.58
#